data_AF-A0A4S2AL71-F1
#
_entry.id   AF-A0A4S2AL71-F1
#
_cell.length_a   1.000
_cell.length_b   1.000
_cell.length_c   1.000
_cell.angle_alpha   90.00
_cell.angle_beta   90.00
_cell.angle_gamma   90.00
#
_symmetry.space_group_name_H-M   'P 1'
#
loop_
_entity.id
_entity.type
_entity.pdbx_description
1 polymer ?
#
loop_
_entity_poly.entity_id
_entity_poly.type
_entity_poly.pdbx_seq_one_letter_code
_entity_poly.pdbx_strand_id
1 'polypeptide(L)'
;MAQYKVLIIYIISNGLSKKSFEDELGKYGLERLGEQDIFALPLDEYRTKVQAFKAYLRAYSRKHLDSQDTVLFVESRMNPERTLTAMLQTNLMSEDE
;
A
#
# COMPACT_ATOMS: atom_id res chain seq x y z
N MET A 1 -10.86 -3.42 -16.99
CA MET A 1 -9.63 -2.98 -16.29
C MET A 1 -9.72 -3.46 -14.85
N ALA A 2 -8.65 -4.02 -14.29
CA ALA A 2 -8.63 -4.40 -12.89
C ALA A 2 -8.83 -3.15 -12.01
N GLN A 3 -9.74 -3.23 -11.04
CA GLN A 3 -10.00 -2.16 -10.08
C GLN A 3 -9.31 -2.52 -8.76
N TYR A 4 -8.56 -1.57 -8.22
CA TYR A 4 -7.83 -1.76 -6.97
C TYR A 4 -8.37 -0.85 -5.89
N LYS A 5 -8.52 -1.39 -4.68
CA LYS A 5 -8.94 -0.63 -3.51
C LYS A 5 -7.80 0.23 -2.97
N VAL A 6 -6.60 -0.34 -2.97
CA VAL A 6 -5.37 0.28 -2.46
C VAL A 6 -4.24 0.02 -3.44
N LEU A 7 -3.37 1.01 -3.65
CA LEU A 7 -2.06 0.85 -4.25
C LEU A 7 -0.99 1.24 -3.22
N ILE A 8 0.06 0.44 -3.13
CA ILE A 8 1.26 0.71 -2.35
C ILE A 8 2.38 0.96 -3.34
N ILE A 9 2.92 2.17 -3.35
CA ILE A 9 4.05 2.56 -4.20
C ILE A 9 5.23 2.82 -3.28
N TYR A 10 6.38 2.22 -3.54
CA TYR A 10 7.52 2.31 -2.63
C TYR A 10 8.85 2.47 -3.37
N ILE A 11 9.81 3.05 -2.65
CA ILE A 11 11.21 3.12 -3.03
C ILE A 11 11.99 2.73 -1.78
N ILE A 12 12.59 1.54 -1.81
CA ILE A 12 13.34 0.98 -0.68
C ILE A 12 14.74 0.64 -1.16
N SER A 13 15.75 1.26 -0.56
CA SER A 13 17.15 1.15 -1.01
C SER A 13 17.77 -0.19 -0.61
N ASN A 14 17.42 -0.71 0.57
CA ASN A 14 17.95 -1.97 1.07
C ASN A 14 17.17 -3.17 0.49
N GLY A 15 17.85 -4.05 -0.25
CA GLY A 15 17.22 -5.21 -0.88
C GLY A 15 16.59 -6.23 0.09
N LEU A 16 17.16 -6.42 1.28
CA LEU A 16 16.60 -7.31 2.30
C LEU A 16 15.35 -6.72 2.94
N SER A 17 15.37 -5.42 3.25
CA SER A 17 14.20 -4.69 3.75
C SER A 17 13.09 -4.66 2.71
N LYS A 18 13.43 -4.43 1.44
CA LYS A 18 12.49 -4.46 0.32
C LYS A 18 11.78 -5.81 0.22
N LYS A 19 12.55 -6.90 0.21
CA LYS A 19 11.98 -8.25 0.15
C LYS A 19 11.06 -8.55 1.35
N SER A 20 11.50 -8.19 2.56
CA SER A 20 10.71 -8.39 3.79
C SER A 20 9.40 -7.58 3.76
N PHE A 21 9.45 -6.36 3.23
CA PHE A 21 8.28 -5.51 3.05
C PHE A 21 7.30 -6.10 2.03
N GLU A 22 7.78 -6.54 0.87
CA GLU A 22 6.96 -7.21 -0.16
C GLU A 22 6.31 -8.50 0.37
N ASP A 23 7.06 -9.32 1.11
CA ASP A 23 6.55 -10.53 1.77
C ASP A 23 5.46 -10.18 2.80
N GLU A 24 5.60 -9.07 3.53
CA GLU A 24 4.58 -8.59 4.46
C GLU A 24 3.30 -8.17 3.72
N LEU A 25 3.41 -7.41 2.63
CA LEU A 25 2.26 -7.01 1.81
C LEU A 25 1.48 -8.23 1.28
N GLY A 26 2.19 -9.28 0.84
CA GLY A 26 1.58 -10.52 0.36
C GLY A 26 0.69 -11.22 1.39
N LYS A 27 1.01 -11.13 2.69
CA LYS A 27 0.20 -11.72 3.77
C LYS A 27 -1.18 -11.05 3.90
N TYR A 28 -1.31 -9.81 3.45
CA TYR A 28 -2.55 -9.03 3.49
C TYR A 28 -3.35 -9.08 2.17
N GLY A 29 -3.00 -9.98 1.27
CA GLY A 29 -3.70 -10.18 0.00
C GLY A 29 -3.37 -9.13 -1.06
N LEU A 30 -2.26 -8.39 -0.89
CA LEU A 30 -1.77 -7.51 -1.94
C LEU A 30 -0.99 -8.31 -2.98
N GLU A 31 -1.18 -7.94 -4.24
CA GLU A 31 -0.53 -8.56 -5.39
C GLU A 31 0.44 -7.57 -6.03
N ARG A 32 1.58 -8.09 -6.52
CA ARG A 32 2.57 -7.28 -7.22
C ARG A 32 2.06 -6.87 -8.60
N LEU A 33 2.17 -5.60 -8.95
CA LEU A 33 1.80 -5.08 -10.27
C LEU A 33 3.02 -5.02 -11.20
N GLY A 34 3.25 -6.12 -11.91
CA GLY A 34 4.32 -6.23 -12.90
C GLY A 34 5.71 -6.20 -12.27
N GLU A 35 6.65 -5.51 -12.91
CA GLU A 35 8.04 -5.40 -12.46
C GLU A 35 8.31 -4.17 -11.60
N GLN A 36 7.33 -3.26 -11.50
CA GLN A 36 7.44 -2.01 -10.76
C GLN A 36 7.37 -2.25 -9.24
N ASP A 37 7.82 -1.27 -8.46
CA ASP A 37 7.72 -1.27 -7.00
C ASP A 37 6.32 -0.82 -6.55
N ILE A 38 5.34 -1.58 -7.04
CA ILE A 38 3.91 -1.35 -6.82
C ILE A 38 3.23 -2.66 -6.42
N PHE A 39 2.51 -2.60 -5.31
CA PHE A 39 1.59 -3.64 -4.87
C PHE A 39 0.18 -3.10 -4.84
N ALA A 40 -0.81 -3.95 -5.07
CA ALA A 40 -2.20 -3.54 -5.12
C ALA A 40 -3.09 -4.50 -4.36
N LEU A 41 -4.05 -3.94 -3.62
CA LEU A 41 -5.14 -4.69 -3.01
C LEU A 41 -6.31 -4.73 -4.00
N PRO A 42 -6.72 -5.91 -4.51
CA PRO A 42 -7.89 -6.03 -5.38
C PRO A 42 -9.15 -5.47 -4.72
N LEU A 43 -10.06 -4.88 -5.50
CA LEU A 43 -11.30 -4.31 -4.95
C LEU A 43 -12.20 -5.35 -4.28
N ASP A 44 -12.21 -6.58 -4.80
CA ASP A 44 -13.05 -7.66 -4.30
C ASP A 44 -12.47 -8.33 -3.03
N GLU A 45 -11.28 -7.92 -2.58
CA GLU A 45 -10.68 -8.42 -1.33
C GLU A 45 -11.40 -7.81 -0.12
N TYR A 46 -12.30 -8.60 0.47
CA TYR A 46 -13.17 -8.18 1.57
C TYR A 46 -12.54 -8.39 2.96
N ARG A 47 -11.42 -9.10 3.06
CA ARG A 47 -10.80 -9.41 4.37
C ARG A 47 -10.08 -8.23 4.98
N THR A 48 -9.54 -7.34 4.14
CA THR A 48 -8.63 -6.28 4.60
C THR A 48 -9.41 -5.02 4.98
N LYS A 49 -9.41 -4.69 6.28
CA LYS A 49 -9.89 -3.40 6.79
C LYS A 49 -8.89 -2.30 6.44
N VAL A 50 -9.12 -1.58 5.33
CA VAL A 50 -8.19 -0.60 4.74
C VAL A 50 -7.58 0.36 5.76
N GLN A 51 -8.37 0.98 6.64
CA GLN A 51 -7.86 1.93 7.64
C GLN A 51 -6.96 1.28 8.69
N ALA A 52 -7.34 0.10 9.19
CA ALA A 52 -6.52 -0.65 10.13
C ALA A 52 -5.23 -1.14 9.48
N PHE A 53 -5.31 -1.59 8.23
CA PHE A 53 -4.15 -2.01 7.45
C PHE A 53 -3.21 -0.82 7.17
N LYS A 54 -3.73 0.35 6.80
CA LYS A 54 -2.94 1.58 6.62
C LYS A 54 -2.17 1.97 7.89
N ALA A 55 -2.84 1.95 9.05
CA ALA A 55 -2.22 2.24 10.34
C ALA A 55 -1.14 1.22 10.71
N TYR A 56 -1.42 -0.07 10.51
CA TYR A 56 -0.46 -1.15 10.70
C TYR A 56 0.77 -0.95 9.80
N LEU A 57 0.55 -0.76 8.50
CA LEU A 57 1.62 -0.64 7.52
C LEU A 57 2.48 0.59 7.81
N ARG A 58 1.88 1.71 8.24
CA ARG A 58 2.62 2.88 8.71
C ARG A 58 3.58 2.54 9.85
N ALA A 59 3.08 1.84 10.88
CA ALA A 59 3.90 1.44 12.02
C ALA A 59 5.02 0.46 11.60
N TYR A 60 4.70 -0.49 10.73
CA TYR A 60 5.67 -1.44 10.18
C TYR A 60 6.76 -0.71 9.39
N SER A 61 6.38 0.12 8.42
CA SER A 61 7.32 0.84 7.56
C SER A 61 8.29 1.68 8.37
N ARG A 62 7.81 2.47 9.33
CA ARG A 62 8.67 3.31 10.19
C ARG A 62 9.59 2.50 11.11
N LYS A 63 9.24 1.26 11.43
CA LYS A 63 10.04 0.38 12.28
C LYS A 63 11.12 -0.37 11.49
N HIS A 64 10.86 -0.67 10.21
CA HIS A 64 11.64 -1.63 9.43
C HIS A 64 12.37 -1.03 8.22
N LEU A 65 12.01 0.18 7.81
CA LEU A 65 12.60 0.88 6.66
C LEU A 65 13.45 2.06 7.10
N ASP A 66 14.34 2.49 6.21
CA ASP A 66 15.16 3.67 6.43
C ASP A 66 14.31 4.95 6.33
N SER A 67 14.71 6.02 7.01
CA SER A 67 13.97 7.30 6.96
C SER A 67 14.02 7.97 5.58
N GLN A 68 14.98 7.59 4.74
CA GLN A 68 15.08 8.02 3.34
C GLN A 68 14.24 7.16 2.39
N ASP A 69 13.78 5.98 2.83
CA ASP A 69 12.87 5.15 2.03
C ASP A 69 11.49 5.84 1.92
N THR A 70 10.75 5.52 0.86
CA THR A 70 9.42 6.09 0.62
C THR A 70 8.39 4.98 0.53
N VAL A 71 7.24 5.17 1.19
CA VAL A 71 6.07 4.30 1.05
C VAL A 71 4.83 5.18 0.94
N LEU A 72 4.19 5.15 -0.23
CA LEU A 72 2.94 5.85 -0.52
C LEU A 72 1.78 4.86 -0.50
N PHE A 73 0.74 5.20 0.26
CA PHE A 73 -0.51 4.47 0.34
C PHE A 73 -1.59 5.25 -0.41
N VAL A 74 -2.09 4.71 -1.51
CA VAL A 74 -3.10 5.34 -2.35
C VAL A 74 -4.42 4.59 -2.23
N GLU A 75 -5.46 5.26 -1.75
CA GLU A 75 -6.79 4.71 -1.56
C GLU A 75 -7.73 5.14 -2.67
N SER A 76 -8.34 4.17 -3.35
CA SER A 76 -9.42 4.42 -4.29
C SER A 76 -10.75 4.60 -3.55
N ARG A 77 -11.40 5.74 -3.77
CA ARG A 77 -12.79 5.99 -3.38
C ARG A 77 -13.68 5.78 -4.59
N MET A 78 -14.74 5.00 -4.40
CA MET A 78 -15.69 4.69 -5.46
C MET A 78 -17.11 5.00 -4.98
N ASN A 79 -17.96 5.42 -5.91
CA ASN A 79 -19.40 5.52 -5.67
C ASN A 79 -20.04 4.10 -5.65
N PRO A 80 -21.32 3.97 -5.28
CA PRO A 80 -22.03 2.68 -5.30
C PRO A 80 -22.05 2.00 -6.68
N GLU A 81 -21.93 2.78 -7.76
CA GLU A 81 -21.85 2.30 -9.15
C GLU A 81 -20.44 1.80 -9.54
N ARG A 82 -19.52 1.65 -8.56
CA ARG A 82 -18.11 1.22 -8.77
C ARG A 82 -17.32 2.12 -9.72
N THR A 83 -17.71 3.39 -9.81
CA THR A 83 -16.96 4.43 -10.52
C THR A 83 -16.00 5.11 -9.54
N LEU A 84 -14.73 5.24 -9.93
CA LEU A 84 -13.72 5.95 -9.15
C LEU A 84 -14.12 7.43 -9.04
N THR A 85 -14.24 7.93 -7.82
CA THR A 85 -14.60 9.33 -7.53
C THR A 85 -13.43 10.14 -6.99
N ALA A 86 -12.47 9.49 -6.31
CA ALA A 86 -11.26 10.13 -5.84
C ALA A 86 -10.15 9.10 -5.57
N MET A 87 -8.90 9.58 -5.56
CA MET A 87 -7.75 8.86 -5.02
C MET A 87 -7.14 9.68 -3.88
N LEU A 88 -6.94 9.06 -2.72
CA LEU A 88 -6.29 9.70 -1.57
C LEU A 88 -4.90 9.09 -1.38
N GLN A 89 -3.86 9.89 -1.55
CA GLN A 89 -2.48 9.48 -1.28
C GLN A 89 -2.07 9.87 0.15
N THR A 90 -1.33 9.00 0.81
CA THR A 90 -0.71 9.28 2.11
C THR A 90 0.72 8.75 2.10
N ASN A 91 1.69 9.59 2.48
CA ASN A 91 3.05 9.12 2.73
C ASN A 91 3.10 8.48 4.13
N LEU A 92 3.41 7.19 4.20
CA LEU A 92 3.48 6.46 5.47
C LEU A 92 4.76 6.77 6.26
N MET A 93 5.78 7.29 5.59
CA MET A 93 7.07 7.64 6.20
C MET A 93 7.09 9.06 6.80
N SER A 94 6.17 9.94 6.37
CA SER A 94 6.01 11.30 6.92
C SER A 94 5.51 11.26 8.36
N GLU A 95 5.99 12.13 9.25
CA GLU A 95 5.45 12.29 10.61
C GLU A 95 4.06 12.94 10.61
N ASP A 96 3.77 13.80 9.62
CA ASP A 96 2.50 14.50 9.46
C ASP A 96 1.41 13.63 8.80
N GLU A 97 0.15 13.82 9.23
CA GLU A 97 -1.07 13.25 8.62
C GLU A 97 -1.75 14.20 7.63
#